data_AF-A0A8C3B776-F1
#
_entry.id   AF-A0A8C3B776-F1
#
_cell.length_a   1.000
_cell.length_b   1.000
_cell.length_c   1.000
_cell.angle_alpha   90.00
_cell.angle_beta   90.00
_cell.angle_gamma   90.00
#
_symmetry.space_group_name_H-M   'P 1'
#
loop_
_entity.id
_entity.type
_entity.pdbx_description
1 polymer ?
#
loop_
_entity_poly.entity_id
_entity_poly.type
_entity_poly.pdbx_seq_one_letter_code
_entity_poly.pdbx_strand_id
1 'polypeptide(L)'
;MVVEKAAASPPVPVGERRPQKQEPLGRKKKIRQQVTDGFTVKALMKNSVVRGPPLAGAFKERPTKPTAFRKFYERGDFPIALEHDTKGNKIAWKGLVEALVSELILNCRK
;
A
#
# COMPACT_ATOMS: atom_id res chain seq x y z
N MET A 1 64.96 26.98 -44.80
CA MET A 1 65.16 25.95 -45.84
C MET A 1 66.09 24.90 -45.22
N VAL A 2 65.53 23.81 -44.65
CA VAL A 2 65.62 22.38 -45.11
C VAL A 2 67.06 22.00 -45.52
N VAL A 3 67.74 20.97 -45.04
CA VAL A 3 67.39 19.55 -44.83
C VAL A 3 68.33 18.90 -43.80
N GLU A 4 67.76 17.89 -43.14
CA GLU A 4 68.21 16.88 -42.18
C GLU A 4 69.59 16.22 -42.35
N LYS A 5 70.08 15.61 -41.25
CA LYS A 5 70.77 14.30 -41.33
C LYS A 5 70.54 13.47 -40.07
N ALA A 6 70.00 12.27 -40.27
CA ALA A 6 69.68 11.27 -39.26
C ALA A 6 70.92 10.47 -38.81
N ALA A 7 70.91 10.00 -37.55
CA ALA A 7 71.68 8.84 -37.12
C ALA A 7 71.08 8.17 -35.86
N ALA A 8 70.45 7.01 -36.08
CA ALA A 8 70.38 5.78 -35.28
C ALA A 8 70.15 5.78 -33.73
N SER A 9 69.04 5.16 -33.30
CA SER A 9 68.84 4.44 -32.02
C SER A 9 69.58 3.06 -32.05
N PRO A 10 69.78 2.24 -30.97
CA PRO A 10 68.93 1.95 -29.76
C PRO A 10 69.76 1.60 -28.47
N PRO A 11 69.29 0.90 -27.39
CA PRO A 11 67.95 0.63 -26.85
C PRO A 11 67.75 1.12 -25.38
N VAL A 12 66.50 1.10 -24.90
CA VAL A 12 66.08 1.44 -23.52
C VAL A 12 66.51 0.38 -22.49
N PRO A 13 66.79 0.78 -21.24
CA PRO A 13 66.32 0.00 -20.09
C PRO A 13 65.59 0.87 -19.03
N VAL A 14 64.32 0.51 -18.85
CA VAL A 14 63.62 0.21 -17.59
C VAL A 14 64.02 0.94 -16.29
N GLY A 15 63.02 1.62 -15.69
CA GLY A 15 62.92 1.97 -14.26
C GLY A 15 63.58 3.31 -13.91
N GLU A 16 62.91 4.32 -13.38
CA GLU A 16 62.06 4.26 -12.18
C GLU A 16 60.82 5.15 -12.33
N ARG A 17 59.64 4.57 -12.11
CA ARG A 17 58.40 5.32 -11.90
C ARG A 17 58.45 5.91 -10.50
N ARG A 18 58.34 7.24 -10.40
CA ARG A 18 58.04 7.94 -9.13
C ARG A 18 56.80 7.28 -8.50
N PRO A 19 56.82 6.87 -7.23
CA PRO A 19 55.61 6.38 -6.58
C PRO A 19 54.61 7.53 -6.50
N GLN A 20 53.52 7.42 -7.25
CA GLN A 20 52.33 8.23 -7.05
C GLN A 20 51.87 8.02 -5.61
N LYS A 21 51.90 9.08 -4.82
CA LYS A 21 51.30 9.13 -3.49
C LYS A 21 49.82 8.80 -3.67
N GLN A 22 49.40 7.61 -3.24
CA GLN A 22 47.99 7.22 -3.30
C GLN A 22 47.21 8.12 -2.34
N GLU A 23 46.41 9.01 -2.92
CA GLU A 23 45.32 9.68 -2.20
C GLU A 23 44.38 8.59 -1.65
N PRO A 24 44.01 8.62 -0.36
CA PRO A 24 43.08 7.64 0.18
C PRO A 24 41.72 7.84 -0.50
N LEU A 25 41.29 6.80 -1.24
CA LEU A 25 40.00 6.72 -1.90
C LEU A 25 38.90 7.15 -0.90
N GLY A 26 38.30 8.31 -1.17
CA GLY A 26 37.30 8.93 -0.31
C GLY A 26 36.19 7.96 0.03
N ARG A 27 36.06 7.64 1.32
CA ARG A 27 34.98 6.81 1.84
C ARG A 27 33.66 7.56 1.61
N LYS A 28 32.93 7.23 0.53
CA LYS A 28 31.57 7.73 0.28
C LYS A 28 30.68 7.32 1.46
N LYS A 29 30.52 8.21 2.44
CA LYS A 29 29.57 8.01 3.54
C LYS A 29 28.18 7.98 2.90
N LYS A 30 27.55 6.80 2.86
CA LYS A 30 26.14 6.68 2.49
C LYS A 30 25.35 7.53 3.48
N ILE A 31 24.79 8.64 3.00
CA ILE A 31 23.93 9.51 3.80
C ILE A 31 22.71 8.67 4.20
N ARG A 32 22.56 8.38 5.49
CA ARG A 32 21.36 7.72 6.01
C ARG A 32 20.18 8.66 5.80
N GLN A 33 19.19 8.20 5.03
CA GLN A 33 17.91 8.91 4.88
C GLN A 33 17.13 8.79 6.19
N GLN A 34 16.65 9.91 6.71
CA GLN A 34 15.88 9.95 7.95
C GLN A 34 14.39 9.87 7.61
N VAL A 35 13.72 8.81 8.04
CA VAL A 35 12.26 8.69 7.86
C VAL A 35 11.56 9.54 8.91
N THR A 36 10.64 10.41 8.50
CA THR A 36 9.89 11.31 9.40
C THR A 36 8.40 11.27 9.10
N ASP A 37 7.57 11.61 10.07
CA ASP A 37 6.15 11.81 9.83
C ASP A 37 5.89 13.12 9.09
N GLY A 38 4.74 13.18 8.40
CA GLY A 38 4.27 14.39 7.72
C GLY A 38 4.06 15.55 8.68
N PHE A 39 4.11 16.77 8.16
CA PHE A 39 3.87 18.01 8.92
C PHE A 39 4.83 18.24 10.11
N THR A 40 6.03 17.64 10.10
CA THR A 40 7.07 17.88 11.12
C THR A 40 8.20 18.75 10.57
N VAL A 41 8.88 19.53 11.43
CA VAL A 41 10.05 20.34 11.01
C VAL A 41 11.16 19.49 10.39
N LYS A 42 11.30 18.25 10.87
CA LYS A 42 12.28 17.28 10.34
C LYS A 42 11.98 16.84 8.91
N ALA A 43 10.70 16.89 8.48
CA ALA A 43 10.30 16.63 7.10
C ALA A 43 10.79 17.69 6.11
N LEU A 44 11.20 18.87 6.60
CA LEU A 44 11.79 19.94 5.78
C LEU A 44 13.33 19.85 5.69
N MET A 45 13.95 18.94 6.44
CA MET A 45 15.41 18.80 6.49
C MET A 45 15.93 18.01 5.28
N LYS A 46 17.15 18.32 4.86
CA LYS A 46 17.86 17.57 3.80
C LYS A 46 18.01 16.11 4.21
N ASN A 47 17.81 15.19 3.27
CA ASN A 47 17.88 13.74 3.47
C ASN A 47 16.77 13.15 4.34
N SER A 48 15.66 13.87 4.54
CA SER A 48 14.46 13.31 5.14
C SER A 48 13.53 12.70 4.09
N VAL A 49 12.84 11.62 4.46
CA VAL A 49 11.80 10.98 3.64
C VAL A 49 10.53 10.92 4.48
N VAL A 50 9.45 11.52 3.97
CA VAL A 50 8.17 11.58 4.67
C VAL A 50 7.40 10.28 4.49
N ARG A 51 6.87 9.72 5.58
CA ARG A 51 5.95 8.59 5.51
C ARG A 51 4.66 9.00 4.81
N GLY A 52 4.19 8.16 3.88
CA GLY A 52 2.90 8.34 3.24
C GLY A 52 1.74 8.29 4.25
N PRO A 53 0.56 8.80 3.88
CA PRO A 53 -0.63 8.75 4.73
C PRO A 53 -0.99 7.31 5.10
N PRO A 54 -1.57 7.08 6.28
CA PRO A 54 -2.00 5.75 6.68
C PRO A 54 -3.06 5.21 5.69
N LEU A 55 -3.09 3.89 5.53
CA LEU A 55 -4.11 3.25 4.70
C LEU A 55 -5.50 3.57 5.26
N ALA A 56 -6.32 4.26 4.47
CA ALA A 56 -7.67 4.67 4.84
C ALA A 56 -8.59 3.48 5.22
N GLY A 57 -8.27 2.28 4.75
CA GLY A 57 -9.04 1.07 5.07
C GLY A 57 -10.42 1.02 4.43
N ALA A 58 -10.67 1.82 3.38
CA ALA A 58 -11.97 1.88 2.70
C ALA A 58 -12.45 0.52 2.16
N PHE A 59 -11.52 -0.31 1.69
CA PHE A 59 -11.79 -1.66 1.16
C PHE A 59 -11.64 -2.77 2.20
N LYS A 60 -11.32 -2.45 3.46
CA LYS A 60 -11.28 -3.46 4.50
C LYS A 60 -12.71 -3.82 4.86
N GLU A 61 -13.05 -5.09 4.73
CA GLU A 61 -14.34 -5.60 5.17
C GLU A 61 -14.54 -5.28 6.65
N ARG A 62 -15.71 -4.74 6.98
CA ARG A 62 -16.08 -4.42 8.37
C ARG A 62 -16.87 -5.61 8.92
N PRO A 63 -16.55 -6.12 10.11
CA PRO A 63 -17.35 -7.16 10.72
C PRO A 63 -18.79 -6.65 10.90
N THR A 64 -19.76 -7.43 10.43
CA THR A 64 -21.17 -7.07 10.54
C THR A 64 -21.66 -7.32 11.96
N LYS A 65 -22.34 -6.34 12.54
CA LYS A 65 -23.00 -6.51 13.84
C LYS A 65 -24.22 -7.44 13.66
N PRO A 66 -24.63 -8.19 14.70
CA PRO A 66 -25.89 -8.92 14.67
C PRO A 66 -27.04 -7.96 14.34
N THR A 67 -27.79 -8.24 13.28
CA THR A 67 -28.87 -7.37 12.81
C THR A 67 -30.15 -7.62 13.60
N ALA A 68 -30.97 -6.56 13.77
CA ALA A 68 -32.29 -6.70 14.38
C ALA A 68 -33.19 -7.66 13.58
N PHE A 69 -33.06 -7.66 12.24
CA PHE A 69 -33.73 -8.63 11.37
C PHE A 69 -33.50 -10.07 11.80
N ARG A 70 -32.25 -10.44 12.10
CA ARG A 70 -31.92 -11.81 12.54
C ARG A 70 -32.59 -12.16 13.88
N LYS A 71 -32.62 -11.22 14.82
CA LYS A 71 -33.28 -11.41 16.12
C LYS A 71 -34.79 -11.62 15.99
N PHE A 72 -35.44 -10.80 15.17
CA PHE A 72 -36.89 -10.89 14.94
C PHE A 72 -37.27 -12.12 14.12
N TYR A 73 -36.40 -12.55 13.18
CA TYR A 73 -36.58 -13.79 12.44
C TYR A 73 -36.52 -15.01 13.35
N GLU A 74 -35.50 -15.10 14.22
CA GLU A 74 -35.36 -16.21 15.18
C GLU A 74 -36.49 -16.24 16.21
N ARG A 75 -37.11 -15.09 16.52
CA ARG A 75 -38.29 -14.99 17.39
C ARG A 75 -39.62 -15.32 16.69
N GLY A 76 -39.68 -15.26 15.36
CA GLY A 76 -40.90 -15.50 14.59
C GLY A 76 -41.87 -14.33 14.54
N ASP A 77 -41.41 -13.10 14.81
CA ASP A 77 -42.25 -11.88 14.74
C ASP A 77 -42.62 -11.48 13.30
N PHE A 78 -41.91 -12.03 12.31
CA PHE A 78 -42.15 -11.70 10.92
C PHE A 78 -43.15 -12.67 10.30
N PRO A 79 -44.14 -12.16 9.55
CA PRO A 79 -45.10 -12.98 8.82
C PRO A 79 -44.49 -13.52 7.52
N ILE A 80 -43.27 -14.05 7.61
CA ILE A 80 -42.46 -14.58 6.52
C ILE A 80 -42.16 -16.04 6.84
N ALA A 81 -42.55 -16.95 5.94
CA ALA A 81 -42.21 -18.36 6.03
C ALA A 81 -41.36 -18.78 4.84
N LEU A 82 -40.43 -19.71 5.06
CA LEU A 82 -39.71 -20.39 3.99
C LEU A 82 -40.53 -21.59 3.55
N GLU A 83 -40.98 -21.59 2.30
CA GLU A 83 -41.67 -22.70 1.67
C GLU A 83 -40.67 -23.54 0.89
N HIS A 84 -40.56 -24.83 1.23
CA HIS A 84 -39.69 -25.77 0.53
C HIS A 84 -40.52 -26.51 -0.52
N ASP A 85 -40.37 -26.14 -1.80
CA ASP A 85 -40.95 -26.86 -2.94
C ASP A 85 -39.86 -27.70 -3.62
N THR A 86 -40.26 -28.76 -4.30
CA THR A 86 -39.39 -29.62 -5.12
C THR A 86 -38.67 -28.86 -6.24
N LYS A 87 -39.18 -27.69 -6.62
CA LYS A 87 -38.59 -26.77 -7.61
C LYS A 87 -37.65 -25.72 -7.00
N GLY A 88 -37.56 -25.64 -5.67
CA GLY A 88 -36.73 -24.68 -4.94
C GLY A 88 -37.43 -24.02 -3.75
N ASN A 89 -36.68 -23.24 -2.97
CA ASN A 89 -37.22 -22.54 -1.81
C ASN A 89 -37.90 -21.23 -2.23
N LYS A 90 -39.16 -21.06 -1.84
CA LYS A 90 -39.93 -19.84 -2.04
C LYS A 90 -40.20 -19.16 -0.71
N ILE A 91 -40.47 -17.86 -0.76
CA ILE A 91 -40.86 -17.08 0.42
C ILE A 91 -42.38 -16.95 0.39
N ALA A 92 -43.05 -17.48 1.41
CA ALA A 92 -44.48 -17.34 1.61
C ALA A 92 -44.74 -16.19 2.59
N TRP A 93 -45.63 -15.27 2.21
CA TRP A 93 -46.03 -14.12 3.03
C TRP A 93 -47.38 -14.39 3.68
N LYS A 94 -47.43 -14.33 5.01
CA LYS A 94 -48.67 -14.52 5.78
C LYS A 94 -49.33 -13.16 6.07
N GLY A 95 -49.85 -12.48 5.04
CA GLY A 95 -50.58 -11.20 5.18
C GLY A 95 -50.44 -10.25 3.98
N LEU A 96 -51.02 -9.05 4.10
CA LEU A 96 -50.93 -7.96 3.10
C LEU A 96 -49.51 -7.38 3.09
N VAL A 97 -48.75 -7.69 2.03
CA VAL A 97 -47.32 -7.41 1.90
C VAL A 97 -46.99 -5.92 2.02
N GLU A 98 -47.84 -5.03 1.54
CA GLU A 98 -47.52 -3.60 1.42
C GLU A 98 -47.42 -2.85 2.76
N ALA A 99 -48.34 -3.11 3.68
CA ALA A 99 -48.33 -2.46 5.00
C ALA A 99 -47.19 -3.01 5.87
N LEU A 100 -46.97 -4.32 5.80
CA LEU A 100 -46.02 -5.03 6.66
C LEU A 100 -44.57 -4.72 6.29
N VAL A 101 -44.24 -4.63 4.99
CA VAL A 101 -42.86 -4.36 4.54
C VAL A 101 -42.38 -2.99 5.00
N SER A 102 -43.23 -1.96 4.95
CA SER A 102 -42.88 -0.60 5.37
C SER A 102 -42.53 -0.54 6.86
N GLU A 103 -43.32 -1.21 7.70
CA GLU A 103 -43.10 -1.26 9.15
C GLU A 103 -41.88 -2.12 9.53
N LEU A 104 -41.68 -3.25 8.84
CA LEU A 104 -40.52 -4.13 9.02
C LEU A 104 -39.19 -3.42 8.72
N ILE A 105 -39.13 -2.65 7.63
CA ILE A 105 -37.93 -1.89 7.25
C ILE A 105 -37.61 -0.85 8.33
N LEU A 106 -38.64 -0.20 8.88
CA LEU A 106 -38.46 0.79 9.94
C LEU A 106 -37.96 0.14 11.23
N ASN A 107 -38.53 -1.00 11.62
CA ASN A 107 -38.16 -1.73 12.84
C ASN A 107 -36.78 -2.40 12.76
N CYS A 108 -36.31 -2.77 11.56
CA CYS A 108 -34.98 -3.35 11.36
C CYS A 108 -33.85 -2.31 11.21
N ARG A 109 -34.19 -1.04 10.92
CA ARG A 109 -33.23 0.06 10.78
C ARG A 109 -32.88 0.76 12.10
N LYS A 110 -33.69 0.61 13.15
CA LYS A 110 -33.37 1.04 14.51
C LYS A 110 -32.39 0.07 15.18
#